data_AF-A0A2S1WKC6-F1
#
_entry.id   AF-A0A2S1WKC6-F1
#
_cell.length_a   1.000
_cell.length_b   1.000
_cell.length_c   1.000
_cell.angle_alpha   90.00
_cell.angle_beta   90.00
_cell.angle_gamma   90.00
#
_symmetry.space_group_name_H-M   'P 1'
#
loop_
_entity.id
_entity.type
_entity.pdbx_description
1 polymer ?
#
loop_
_entity_poly.entity_id
_entity_poly.type
_entity_poly.pdbx_seq_one_letter_code
_entity_poly.pdbx_strand_id
1 'polypeptide(L)' 'FDDFQTIDFPHLRISMACCLNMYGAVHCSGDIAILGYHRKPHAGHEYLDKMCEPLAIASCPTAALKPGTVE' A
#
# COMPACT_ATOMS: atom_id res chain seq x y z
N PHE A 1 -8.31 -24.37 -12.61
CA PHE A 1 -8.95 -24.73 -11.32
C PHE A 1 -8.43 -26.04 -10.80
N ASP A 2 -7.91 -26.89 -11.69
CA ASP A 2 -7.37 -28.21 -11.39
C ASP A 2 -6.40 -28.20 -10.21
N ASP A 3 -5.44 -27.26 -10.16
CA ASP A 3 -4.48 -27.11 -9.04
C ASP A 3 -5.10 -26.82 -7.66
N PHE A 4 -6.37 -26.38 -7.60
CA PHE A 4 -7.10 -26.15 -6.35
C PHE A 4 -7.97 -27.34 -5.94
N GLN A 5 -8.18 -28.30 -6.84
CA GLN A 5 -9.04 -29.47 -6.63
C GLN A 5 -8.23 -30.72 -6.26
N THR A 6 -6.93 -30.72 -6.53
CA THR A 6 -5.97 -31.79 -6.22
C THR A 6 -4.85 -31.26 -5.33
N ILE A 7 -4.23 -32.15 -4.55
CA ILE A 7 -3.04 -31.81 -3.74
C ILE A 7 -1.82 -32.32 -4.52
N ASP A 8 -1.47 -31.61 -5.59
CA ASP A 8 -0.30 -31.94 -6.43
C ASP A 8 1.00 -31.29 -5.90
N PHE A 9 0.86 -30.33 -4.97
CA PHE A 9 1.97 -29.58 -4.36
C PHE A 9 1.89 -29.59 -2.82
N PRO A 10 3.01 -29.41 -2.10
CA PRO A 10 2.99 -29.16 -0.67
C PRO A 10 2.23 -27.84 -0.35
N HIS A 11 1.81 -27.67 0.91
CA HIS A 11 0.99 -26.53 1.34
C HIS A 11 1.49 -25.18 0.79
N LEU A 12 0.66 -24.54 -0.03
CA LEU A 12 0.95 -23.24 -0.67
C LEU A 12 -0.02 -22.17 -0.15
N ARG A 13 0.51 -21.00 0.24
CA ARG A 13 -0.26 -19.83 0.66
C ARG A 13 -0.05 -18.66 -0.30
N ILE A 14 -1.14 -18.25 -0.95
CA ILE A 14 -1.18 -17.08 -1.82
C ILE A 14 -2.05 -16.01 -1.14
N SER A 15 -1.47 -14.82 -0.91
CA SER A 15 -2.20 -13.69 -0.33
C SER A 15 -2.13 -12.47 -1.26
N MET A 16 -3.18 -11.65 -1.25
CA MET A 16 -3.25 -10.44 -2.07
C MET A 16 -3.67 -9.22 -1.26
N ALA A 17 -2.99 -8.09 -1.48
CA ALA A 17 -3.36 -6.78 -0.95
C ALA A 17 -3.43 -5.76 -2.09
N CYS A 18 -4.48 -4.94 -2.08
CA CYS A 18 -4.70 -3.90 -3.08
C CYS A 18 -3.77 -2.68 -2.90
N CYS A 19 -3.23 -2.47 -1.70
CA CYS A 19 -2.31 -1.39 -1.40
C CYS A 19 -1.35 -1.76 -0.25
N LEU A 20 -0.36 -0.89 0.00
CA LEU A 20 0.68 -1.05 1.03
C LEU A 20 0.16 -1.08 2.47
N ASN A 21 -1.11 -0.78 2.71
CA ASN A 21 -1.71 -0.96 4.04
C ASN A 21 -1.88 -2.43 4.40
N MET A 22 -1.75 -3.34 3.41
CA MET A 22 -1.59 -4.79 3.62
C MET A 22 -2.61 -5.37 4.60
N TYR A 23 -3.90 -5.02 4.46
CA TYR A 23 -5.00 -5.47 5.30
C TYR A 23 -5.24 -7.00 5.21
N GLY A 24 -4.35 -7.78 5.80
CA GLY A 24 -4.32 -9.25 5.74
C GLY A 24 -2.90 -9.80 5.90
N ALA A 25 -2.74 -11.08 5.55
CA ALA A 25 -1.50 -11.83 5.75
C ALA A 25 -0.50 -11.70 4.58
N VAL A 26 -0.53 -10.60 3.82
CA VAL A 26 0.32 -10.45 2.62
C VAL A 26 1.79 -10.25 3.00
N HIS A 27 2.05 -9.58 4.11
CA HIS A 27 3.40 -9.41 4.63
C HIS A 27 3.97 -10.70 5.27
N CYS A 28 3.14 -11.73 5.44
CA CYS A 28 3.52 -13.02 6.02
C CYS A 28 3.00 -14.20 5.20
N SER A 29 2.67 -14.00 3.91
CA SER A 29 2.37 -15.09 3.01
C SER A 29 3.67 -15.84 2.80
N GLY A 30 3.74 -17.04 3.38
CA GLY A 30 4.98 -17.83 3.43
C GLY A 30 5.55 -18.16 2.04
N ASP A 31 4.71 -18.10 1.00
CA ASP A 31 5.08 -18.53 -0.35
C ASP A 31 4.92 -17.40 -1.39
N ILE A 32 3.70 -16.91 -1.62
CA ILE A 32 3.44 -15.92 -2.68
C ILE A 32 2.61 -14.74 -2.16
N ALA A 33 3.16 -13.53 -2.33
CA ALA A 33 2.53 -12.25 -2.01
C ALA A 33 2.24 -11.46 -3.29
N ILE A 34 1.00 -11.01 -3.48
CA ILE A 34 0.62 -10.09 -4.57
C ILE A 34 0.24 -8.74 -3.97
N LEU A 35 0.91 -7.67 -4.40
CA LEU A 35 0.75 -6.34 -3.83
C LEU A 35 0.52 -5.28 -4.92
N GLY A 36 -0.57 -4.54 -4.79
CA GLY A 36 -0.81 -3.32 -5.57
C GLY A 36 0.08 -2.17 -5.12
N TYR A 37 0.76 -1.52 -6.07
CA TYR A 37 1.71 -0.44 -5.78
C TYR A 37 1.54 0.75 -6.72
N HIS A 38 1.54 1.97 -6.17
CA HIS A 38 1.50 3.21 -6.95
C HIS A 38 2.90 3.66 -7.35
N ARG A 39 3.08 4.00 -8.63
CA ARG A 39 4.38 4.48 -9.15
C ARG A 39 4.52 6.00 -9.16
N LYS A 40 3.42 6.75 -8.94
CA LYS A 40 3.39 8.21 -8.92
C LYS A 40 2.35 8.71 -7.91
N PRO A 41 2.66 9.75 -7.12
CA PRO A 41 1.67 10.43 -6.29
C PRO A 41 0.73 11.29 -7.17
N HIS A 42 -0.50 11.51 -6.70
CA HIS A 42 -1.47 12.42 -7.32
C HIS A 42 -1.74 13.57 -6.36
N ALA A 43 -1.46 14.81 -6.75
CA ALA A 43 -1.56 15.98 -5.87
C ALA A 43 -2.71 16.90 -6.30
N GLY A 44 -3.75 16.98 -5.48
CA GLY A 44 -4.92 17.86 -5.69
C GLY A 44 -4.77 19.21 -4.99
N HIS A 45 -3.89 20.07 -5.50
CA HIS A 45 -3.47 21.33 -4.84
C HIS A 45 -4.63 22.28 -4.47
N GLU A 46 -5.77 22.24 -5.18
CA GLU A 46 -6.95 23.06 -4.89
C GLU A 46 -7.60 22.74 -3.52
N TYR A 47 -7.43 21.51 -3.03
CA TYR A 47 -8.12 21.00 -1.84
C TYR A 47 -7.20 20.78 -0.63
N LEU A 48 -5.88 20.84 -0.82
CA LEU A 48 -4.90 20.50 0.23
C LEU A 48 -5.08 21.39 1.47
N ASP A 49 -5.16 22.71 1.30
CA ASP A 49 -5.27 23.65 2.43
C ASP A 49 -6.60 23.52 3.18
N LYS A 50 -7.65 23.00 2.53
CA LYS A 50 -8.98 22.87 3.13
C LYS A 50 -9.18 21.55 3.86
N MET A 51 -8.42 20.51 3.51
CA MET A 51 -8.66 19.14 3.99
C MET A 51 -7.45 18.52 4.70
N CYS A 52 -6.24 19.02 4.50
CA CYS A 52 -5.04 18.39 5.03
C CYS A 52 -4.46 19.17 6.22
N GLU A 53 -4.30 18.47 7.33
CA GLU A 53 -3.56 18.95 8.52
C GLU A 53 -2.05 18.67 8.39
N PRO A 54 -1.19 19.27 9.24
CA PRO A 54 0.26 19.00 9.25
C PRO A 54 0.64 17.51 9.41
N LEU A 55 -0.27 16.69 9.95
CA LEU A 55 -0.14 15.23 10.00
C LEU A 55 0.08 14.59 8.62
N ALA A 56 -0.42 15.22 7.55
CA ALA A 56 -0.17 14.75 6.19
C ALA A 56 1.33 14.78 5.85
N ILE A 57 2.08 15.79 6.29
CA ILE A 57 3.54 15.86 6.10
C ILE A 57 4.22 14.79 6.94
N ALA A 58 3.84 14.66 8.22
CA ALA A 58 4.40 13.68 9.15
C ALA A 58 4.15 12.22 8.72
N SER A 59 3.12 11.97 7.91
CA SER A 59 2.81 10.63 7.40
C SER A 59 3.83 10.10 6.38
N CYS A 60 4.65 10.98 5.78
CA CYS A 60 5.59 10.57 4.74
C CYS A 60 6.84 9.91 5.35
N PRO A 61 7.07 8.61 5.13
CA PRO A 61 8.19 7.89 5.74
C PRO A 61 9.57 8.36 5.22
N THR A 62 9.61 9.01 4.06
CA THR A 62 10.85 9.50 3.44
C THR A 62 11.02 11.02 3.56
N ALA A 63 10.12 11.71 4.28
CA ALA A 63 10.11 13.17 4.41
C ALA A 63 10.14 13.92 3.05
N ALA A 64 9.49 13.38 2.02
CA ALA A 64 9.43 13.99 0.69
C ALA A 64 8.44 15.17 0.60
N LEU A 65 7.50 15.27 1.55
CA LEU A 65 6.52 16.35 1.63
C LEU A 65 7.08 17.55 2.38
N LYS A 66 6.76 18.76 1.92
CA LYS A 66 7.16 20.03 2.54
C LYS A 66 5.94 20.96 2.67
N PRO A 67 5.88 21.82 3.70
CA PRO A 67 4.85 22.85 3.78
C PRO A 67 4.97 23.83 2.60
N GLY A 68 3.83 24.23 2.03
CA GLY A 68 3.76 25.17 0.90
C GLY A 68 4.01 26.62 1.31
N THR A 69 3.63 26.97 2.54
CA THR A 69 3.88 28.28 3.16
C THR A 69 4.85 28.10 4.32
N VAL A 70 6.00 28.77 4.24
CA VAL A 70 6.93 28.96 5.35
C VAL A 70 6.59 30.31 5.95
N GLU A 71 6.03 30.32 7.16
CA GLU A 71 6.16 31.48 8.06
C GLU A 71 7.50 31.37 8.81
#